data_AF-A0A4V3EQI1-F1
#
_entry.id   AF-A0A4V3EQI1-F1
#
_cell.length_a   1.000
_cell.length_b   1.000
_cell.length_c   1.000
_cell.angle_alpha   90.00
_cell.angle_beta   90.00
_cell.angle_gamma   90.00
#
_symmetry.space_group_name_H-M   'P 1'
#
loop_
_entity.id
_entity.type
_entity.pdbx_description
1 polymer ?
#
loop_
_entity_poly.entity_id
_entity_poly.type
_entity_poly.pdbx_seq_one_letter_code
_entity_poly.pdbx_strand_id
1 'polypeptide(L)'
;MRTLLALVLFLFAVAAVDGLELGSRLLDYVEREFGEAARGRLENWQALVAEHRESPEPLQLEAVNRFFNKRDFRSDLAHWGESDYWATPVEFLATDAGDCEEYANSKYMTLRALGVPDERMRITYVDARQLNQAHMVLAYYPEPGAEPLILDNLVDSIQPASQRQDLEPVYSFNGSDLWLSREAREDRRIGSADDVAEWRRLRDRMINITD
;
A
#
# COMPACT_ATOMS: atom_id res chain seq x y z
N MET A 1 26.09 11.07 -53.39
CA MET A 1 26.99 10.07 -52.76
C MET A 1 27.63 10.75 -51.57
N ARG A 2 27.55 10.35 -50.30
CA ARG A 2 27.06 9.15 -49.60
C ARG A 2 26.67 9.64 -48.19
N THR A 3 25.56 9.11 -47.70
CA THR A 3 25.12 9.08 -46.30
C THR A 3 26.26 8.68 -45.34
N LEU A 4 26.42 9.42 -44.23
CA LEU A 4 26.96 8.85 -43.00
C LEU A 4 25.99 9.13 -41.85
N LEU A 5 25.36 8.02 -41.44
CA LEU A 5 24.50 7.83 -40.30
C LEU A 5 25.37 8.03 -39.04
N ALA A 6 25.18 9.12 -38.30
CA ALA A 6 25.72 9.24 -36.95
C ALA A 6 24.71 8.64 -35.98
N LEU A 7 25.04 7.44 -35.50
CA LEU A 7 24.32 6.69 -34.49
C LEU A 7 24.17 7.55 -33.23
N VAL A 8 22.97 8.10 -32.98
CA VAL A 8 22.64 8.72 -31.69
C VAL A 8 22.32 7.58 -30.73
N LEU A 9 23.33 7.08 -30.04
CA LEU A 9 23.17 6.27 -28.84
C LEU A 9 22.62 7.19 -27.74
N PHE A 10 21.30 7.29 -27.65
CA PHE A 10 20.64 7.75 -26.43
C PHE A 10 20.90 6.69 -25.36
N LEU A 11 21.93 6.93 -24.54
CA LEU A 11 22.02 6.31 -23.22
C LEU A 11 20.77 6.75 -22.45
N PHE A 12 19.80 5.85 -22.33
CA PHE A 12 18.79 5.95 -21.29
C PHE A 12 19.53 5.79 -19.96
N ALA A 13 19.84 6.92 -19.32
CA ALA A 13 20.03 6.91 -17.88
C ALA A 13 18.67 6.55 -17.29
N VAL A 14 18.46 5.27 -16.99
CA VAL A 14 17.41 4.87 -16.05
C VAL A 14 17.84 5.49 -14.73
N ALA A 15 17.25 6.62 -14.38
CA ALA A 15 17.29 7.08 -13.01
C ALA A 15 16.58 5.98 -12.21
N ALA A 16 17.35 5.18 -11.48
CA ALA A 16 16.79 4.34 -10.45
C ALA A 16 16.06 5.28 -9.51
N VAL A 17 14.73 5.22 -9.51
CA VAL A 17 13.94 5.84 -8.44
C VAL A 17 14.37 5.11 -7.17
N ASP A 18 14.92 5.85 -6.22
CA ASP A 18 15.56 5.29 -5.03
C ASP A 18 14.62 4.31 -4.31
N GLY A 19 15.22 3.24 -3.78
CA GLY A 19 14.49 2.28 -2.96
C GLY A 19 13.97 2.91 -1.68
N LEU A 20 13.14 2.18 -0.95
CA LEU A 20 12.78 2.57 0.41
C LEU A 20 14.05 2.51 1.28
N GLU A 21 14.65 3.68 1.53
CA GLU A 21 15.79 3.83 2.44
C GLU A 21 15.37 4.70 3.64
N LEU A 22 15.20 4.06 4.81
CA LEU A 22 14.96 4.75 6.07
C LEU A 22 16.30 5.22 6.65
N GLY A 23 16.41 6.51 6.88
CA GLY A 23 17.64 7.10 7.43
C GLY A 23 17.92 6.66 8.87
N SER A 24 19.20 6.58 9.24
CA SER A 24 19.63 6.19 10.59
C SER A 24 18.98 7.03 11.70
N ARG A 25 18.76 8.32 11.45
CA ARG A 25 18.08 9.24 12.39
C ARG A 25 16.68 8.74 12.78
N LEU A 26 15.92 8.23 11.81
CA LEU A 26 14.59 7.68 12.04
C LEU A 26 14.69 6.35 12.79
N LEU A 27 15.59 5.47 12.37
CA LEU A 27 15.79 4.16 13.01
C LEU A 27 16.21 4.33 14.49
N ASP A 28 17.15 5.24 14.77
CA ASP A 28 17.61 5.55 16.13
C ASP A 28 16.51 6.20 16.98
N TYR A 29 15.64 7.02 16.36
CA TYR A 29 14.44 7.55 17.02
C TYR A 29 13.50 6.40 17.39
N VAL A 30 13.15 5.54 16.44
CA VAL A 30 12.21 4.43 16.67
C VAL A 30 12.75 3.45 17.71
N GLU A 31 14.04 3.14 17.66
CA GLU A 31 14.68 2.29 18.67
C GLU A 31 14.58 2.87 20.08
N ARG A 32 14.83 4.18 20.22
CA ARG A 32 14.76 4.84 21.53
C ARG A 32 13.34 4.91 22.08
N GLU A 33 12.35 5.20 21.24
CA GLU A 33 10.95 5.39 21.69
C GLU A 33 10.17 4.08 21.79
N PHE A 34 10.43 3.11 20.90
CA PHE A 34 9.63 1.87 20.76
C PHE A 34 10.46 0.58 20.94
N GLY A 35 11.77 0.69 21.11
CA GLY A 35 12.68 -0.44 21.38
C GLY A 35 13.30 -1.07 20.13
N GLU A 36 14.30 -1.93 20.35
CA GLU A 36 15.06 -2.61 19.29
C GLU A 36 14.18 -3.46 18.36
N ALA A 37 13.12 -4.08 18.88
CA ALA A 37 12.19 -4.86 18.06
C ALA A 37 11.47 -4.00 17.00
N ALA A 38 11.11 -2.76 17.35
CA ALA A 38 10.48 -1.82 16.43
C ALA A 38 11.43 -1.39 15.31
N ARG A 39 12.69 -1.07 15.67
CA ARG A 39 13.75 -0.84 14.69
C ARG A 39 13.91 -2.04 13.75
N GLY A 40 14.00 -3.25 14.30
CA GLY A 40 14.17 -4.47 13.52
C GLY A 40 13.03 -4.69 12.52
N ARG A 41 11.78 -4.33 12.86
CA ARG A 41 10.66 -4.40 11.90
C ARG A 41 10.83 -3.41 10.74
N LEU A 42 11.32 -2.21 10.99
CA LEU A 42 11.61 -1.22 9.94
C LEU A 42 12.78 -1.64 9.04
N GLU A 43 13.85 -2.18 9.62
CA GLU A 43 14.98 -2.72 8.85
C GLU A 43 14.53 -3.92 7.99
N ASN A 44 13.69 -4.81 8.53
CA ASN A 44 13.10 -5.90 7.77
C ASN A 44 12.19 -5.41 6.64
N TRP A 45 11.50 -4.29 6.82
CA TRP A 45 10.69 -3.68 5.76
C TRP A 45 11.55 -3.11 4.64
N GLN A 46 12.68 -2.46 4.95
CA GLN A 46 13.66 -2.06 3.94
C GLN A 46 14.23 -3.27 3.19
N ALA A 47 14.57 -4.34 3.92
CA ALA A 47 15.09 -5.57 3.34
C ALA A 47 14.08 -6.22 2.38
N LEU A 48 12.79 -6.27 2.75
CA LEU A 48 11.70 -6.75 1.88
C LEU A 48 11.68 -6.00 0.54
N VAL A 49 11.75 -4.67 0.57
CA VAL A 49 11.74 -3.85 -0.66
C VAL A 49 12.99 -4.10 -1.49
N ALA A 50 14.16 -4.19 -0.86
CA ALA A 50 15.42 -4.45 -1.54
C ALA A 50 15.45 -5.86 -2.19
N GLU A 51 14.93 -6.88 -1.51
CA GLU A 51 14.93 -8.27 -1.98
C GLU A 51 13.99 -8.49 -3.16
N HIS A 52 12.81 -7.85 -3.16
CA HIS A 52 11.76 -8.13 -4.13
C HIS A 52 11.66 -7.14 -5.29
N ARG A 53 12.53 -6.13 -5.37
CA ARG A 53 12.50 -5.10 -6.41
C ARG A 53 12.49 -5.66 -7.84
N GLU A 54 13.29 -6.70 -8.10
CA GLU A 54 13.39 -7.35 -9.41
C GLU A 54 12.49 -8.61 -9.52
N SER A 55 11.67 -8.88 -8.51
CA SER A 55 10.73 -10.02 -8.54
C SER A 55 9.53 -9.72 -9.45
N PRO A 56 8.96 -10.73 -10.12
CA PRO A 56 7.65 -10.61 -10.77
C PRO A 56 6.56 -10.11 -9.80
N GLU A 57 5.63 -9.29 -10.29
CA GLU A 57 4.55 -8.68 -9.49
C GLU A 57 3.80 -9.68 -8.60
N PRO A 58 3.42 -10.91 -9.05
CA PRO A 58 2.77 -11.88 -8.17
C PRO A 58 3.58 -12.24 -6.91
N LEU A 59 4.90 -12.35 -7.03
CA LEU A 59 5.77 -12.63 -5.88
C LEU A 59 5.90 -11.40 -4.97
N GLN A 60 5.92 -10.19 -5.54
CA GLN A 60 5.89 -8.95 -4.76
C GLN A 60 4.61 -8.86 -3.94
N LEU A 61 3.45 -9.13 -4.54
CA LEU A 61 2.14 -9.12 -3.86
C LEU A 61 2.12 -10.11 -2.70
N GLU A 62 2.56 -11.34 -2.91
CA GLU A 62 2.60 -12.36 -1.84
C GLU A 62 3.55 -12.00 -0.70
N ALA A 63 4.74 -11.48 -1.02
CA ALA A 63 5.73 -11.09 -0.03
C ALA A 63 5.23 -9.93 0.83
N VAL A 64 4.67 -8.89 0.19
CA VAL A 64 4.10 -7.73 0.86
C VAL A 64 2.89 -8.09 1.69
N ASN A 65 1.95 -8.88 1.16
CA ASN A 65 0.74 -9.29 1.90
C ASN A 65 1.13 -10.03 3.19
N ARG A 66 2.03 -11.02 3.06
CA ARG A 66 2.52 -11.83 4.18
C ARG A 66 3.33 -11.04 5.19
N PHE A 67 4.06 -10.01 4.75
CA PHE A 67 4.87 -9.19 5.65
C PHE A 67 3.99 -8.41 6.63
N PHE A 68 2.98 -7.71 6.12
CA PHE A 68 2.09 -6.89 6.94
C PHE A 68 1.05 -7.71 7.71
N ASN A 69 0.58 -8.85 7.19
CA ASN A 69 -0.38 -9.71 7.90
C ASN A 69 0.16 -10.35 9.20
N LYS A 70 1.46 -10.21 9.48
CA LYS A 70 2.06 -10.65 10.75
C LYS A 70 1.86 -9.67 11.91
N ARG A 71 1.29 -8.49 11.66
CA ARG A 71 1.04 -7.49 12.70
C ARG A 71 -0.24 -7.82 13.46
N ASP A 72 -0.41 -7.23 14.63
CA ASP A 72 -1.62 -7.39 15.41
C ASP A 72 -2.72 -6.49 14.87
N PHE A 73 -3.96 -7.00 14.80
CA PHE A 73 -5.12 -6.17 14.55
C PHE A 73 -5.54 -5.45 15.84
N ARG A 74 -5.62 -4.13 15.81
CA ARG A 74 -6.09 -3.31 16.92
C ARG A 74 -6.80 -2.07 16.39
N SER A 75 -8.05 -1.86 16.80
CA SER A 75 -8.80 -0.66 16.42
C SER A 75 -8.13 0.61 16.89
N ASP A 76 -8.32 1.69 16.13
CA ASP A 76 -7.80 3.01 16.48
C ASP A 76 -8.14 3.48 17.88
N LEU A 77 -9.39 3.27 18.31
CA LEU A 77 -9.81 3.72 19.64
C LEU A 77 -9.01 3.02 20.75
N ALA A 78 -8.67 1.74 20.54
CA ALA A 78 -7.86 0.98 21.49
C ALA A 78 -6.36 1.26 21.34
N HIS A 79 -5.90 1.64 20.15
CA HIS A 79 -4.50 1.90 19.86
C HIS A 79 -4.09 3.35 20.16
N TRP A 80 -4.77 4.30 19.53
CA TRP A 80 -4.46 5.72 19.49
C TRP A 80 -5.36 6.56 20.40
N GLY A 81 -6.51 6.02 20.82
CA GLY A 81 -7.54 6.78 21.55
C GLY A 81 -8.33 7.73 20.65
N GLU A 82 -8.16 7.60 19.33
CA GLU A 82 -8.88 8.33 18.28
C GLU A 82 -9.81 7.37 17.53
N SER A 83 -10.83 7.88 16.85
CA SER A 83 -11.84 7.02 16.21
C SER A 83 -11.51 6.59 14.78
N ASP A 84 -10.57 7.27 14.12
CA ASP A 84 -10.25 7.11 12.69
C ASP A 84 -8.88 7.79 12.42
N TYR A 85 -7.80 7.12 12.84
CA TYR A 85 -6.42 7.57 12.76
C TYR A 85 -5.64 6.64 11.82
N TRP A 86 -5.46 7.07 10.58
CA TRP A 86 -4.70 6.27 9.61
C TRP A 86 -3.21 6.44 9.85
N ALA A 87 -2.58 5.45 10.46
CA ALA A 87 -1.15 5.47 10.77
C ALA A 87 -0.29 5.30 9.51
N THR A 88 0.87 5.96 9.49
CA THR A 88 1.88 5.75 8.45
C THR A 88 2.49 4.34 8.56
N PRO A 89 3.11 3.79 7.51
CA PRO A 89 3.78 2.49 7.60
C PRO A 89 4.85 2.43 8.70
N VAL A 90 5.52 3.56 8.97
CA VAL A 90 6.50 3.67 10.05
C VAL A 90 5.83 3.59 11.41
N GLU A 91 4.73 4.34 11.63
CA GLU A 91 3.96 4.28 12.87
C GLU A 91 3.40 2.87 13.10
N PHE A 92 2.79 2.28 12.08
CA PHE A 92 2.23 0.91 12.12
C PHE A 92 3.27 -0.15 12.49
N LEU A 93 4.45 -0.11 11.85
CA LEU A 93 5.53 -1.03 12.15
C LEU A 93 6.22 -0.70 13.49
N ALA A 94 6.27 0.56 13.91
CA ALA A 94 6.85 0.93 15.19
C ALA A 94 6.03 0.40 16.37
N THR A 95 4.69 0.48 16.28
CA THR A 95 3.78 0.04 17.35
C THR A 95 3.31 -1.41 17.24
N ASP A 96 3.62 -2.08 16.12
CA ASP A 96 3.31 -3.49 15.84
C ASP A 96 1.82 -3.84 15.75
N ALA A 97 0.96 -2.83 15.62
CA ALA A 97 -0.48 -3.03 15.52
C ALA A 97 -1.17 -1.88 14.77
N GLY A 98 -2.28 -2.19 14.12
CA GLY A 98 -3.13 -1.26 13.37
C GLY A 98 -4.45 -1.94 13.02
N ASP A 99 -5.38 -1.24 12.42
CA ASP A 99 -6.62 -1.82 11.92
C ASP A 99 -6.61 -1.96 10.39
N CYS A 100 -7.74 -1.90 9.69
CA CYS A 100 -7.79 -2.39 8.31
C CYS A 100 -7.06 -1.48 7.31
N GLU A 101 -7.11 -0.17 7.53
CA GLU A 101 -6.51 0.85 6.68
C GLU A 101 -4.99 0.81 6.73
N GLU A 102 -4.36 0.59 7.89
CA GLU A 102 -2.90 0.52 7.97
C GLU A 102 -2.35 -0.60 7.09
N TYR A 103 -3.03 -1.74 7.06
CA TYR A 103 -2.62 -2.88 6.25
C TYR A 103 -2.80 -2.55 4.77
N ALA A 104 -3.96 -2.03 4.36
CA ALA A 104 -4.22 -1.68 2.97
C ALA A 104 -3.25 -0.59 2.46
N ASN A 105 -3.09 0.50 3.23
CA ASN A 105 -2.24 1.64 2.91
C ASN A 105 -0.76 1.22 2.85
N SER A 106 -0.28 0.47 3.85
CA SER A 106 1.14 0.07 3.90
C SER A 106 1.49 -0.93 2.81
N LYS A 107 0.58 -1.87 2.49
CA LYS A 107 0.76 -2.77 1.33
C LYS A 107 0.82 -1.96 0.03
N TYR A 108 -0.11 -1.03 -0.16
CA TYR A 108 -0.17 -0.19 -1.35
C TYR A 108 1.13 0.62 -1.53
N MET A 109 1.58 1.31 -0.48
CA MET A 109 2.80 2.13 -0.52
C MET A 109 4.05 1.30 -0.77
N THR A 110 4.13 0.11 -0.16
CA THR A 110 5.27 -0.79 -0.36
C THR A 110 5.31 -1.32 -1.79
N LEU A 111 4.16 -1.68 -2.37
CA LEU A 111 4.08 -2.11 -3.77
C LEU A 111 4.40 -0.97 -4.75
N ARG A 112 3.99 0.26 -4.43
CA ARG A 112 4.43 1.45 -5.18
C ARG A 112 5.95 1.62 -5.14
N ALA A 113 6.59 1.42 -3.98
CA ALA A 113 8.05 1.48 -3.85
C ALA A 113 8.78 0.34 -4.58
N LEU A 114 8.12 -0.82 -4.72
CA LEU A 114 8.57 -1.96 -5.53
C LEU A 114 8.35 -1.77 -7.04
N GLY A 115 7.71 -0.68 -7.46
CA GLY A 115 7.50 -0.34 -8.87
C GLY A 115 6.18 -0.84 -9.46
N VAL A 116 5.26 -1.38 -8.66
CA VAL A 116 3.92 -1.75 -9.14
C VAL A 116 3.17 -0.47 -9.56
N PRO A 117 2.62 -0.42 -10.80
CA PRO A 117 1.94 0.78 -11.30
C PRO A 117 0.73 1.21 -10.45
N ASP A 118 0.54 2.52 -10.28
CA ASP A 118 -0.56 3.11 -9.52
C ASP A 118 -1.93 2.69 -10.07
N GLU A 119 -2.05 2.68 -11.40
CA GLU A 119 -3.28 2.33 -12.11
C GLU A 119 -3.70 0.87 -11.92
N ARG A 120 -2.79 0.01 -11.43
CA ARG A 120 -3.08 -1.39 -11.11
C ARG A 120 -3.52 -1.61 -9.68
N MET A 121 -3.55 -0.58 -8.84
CA MET A 121 -3.84 -0.75 -7.42
C MET A 121 -4.89 0.23 -6.95
N ARG A 122 -5.82 -0.23 -6.12
CA ARG A 122 -6.79 0.62 -5.45
C ARG A 122 -7.02 0.15 -4.02
N ILE A 123 -6.83 1.06 -3.08
CA ILE A 123 -7.32 0.88 -1.71
C ILE A 123 -8.84 0.96 -1.78
N THR A 124 -9.52 -0.04 -1.25
CA THR A 124 -10.97 -0.22 -1.43
C THR A 124 -11.63 -0.34 -0.08
N TYR A 125 -12.56 0.57 0.18
CA TYR A 125 -13.47 0.50 1.31
C TYR A 125 -14.61 -0.45 0.95
N VAL A 126 -14.86 -1.41 1.83
CA VAL A 126 -15.85 -2.47 1.64
C VAL A 126 -16.73 -2.62 2.87
N ASP A 127 -17.95 -3.13 2.67
CA ASP A 127 -18.77 -3.68 3.74
C ASP A 127 -18.42 -5.17 3.91
N ALA A 128 -17.82 -5.53 5.04
CA ALA A 128 -17.50 -6.92 5.38
C ALA A 128 -18.77 -7.60 5.92
N ARG A 129 -19.57 -8.15 5.01
CA ARG A 129 -20.92 -8.68 5.27
C ARG A 129 -21.00 -9.69 6.42
N GLN A 130 -19.98 -10.54 6.58
CA GLN A 130 -19.96 -11.55 7.64
C GLN A 130 -19.66 -10.97 9.02
N LEU A 131 -18.88 -9.88 9.07
CA LEU A 131 -18.54 -9.17 10.30
C LEU A 131 -19.52 -8.03 10.61
N ASN A 132 -20.35 -7.65 9.63
CA ASN A 132 -21.31 -6.56 9.71
C ASN A 132 -20.65 -5.24 10.15
N GLN A 133 -19.52 -4.92 9.51
CA GLN A 133 -18.73 -3.72 9.77
C GLN A 133 -18.04 -3.25 8.49
N ALA A 134 -17.66 -1.98 8.49
CA ALA A 134 -16.74 -1.43 7.51
C ALA A 134 -15.38 -2.14 7.57
N HIS A 135 -14.74 -2.27 6.41
CA HIS A 135 -13.42 -2.85 6.27
C HIS A 135 -12.65 -2.20 5.10
N MET A 136 -11.34 -2.37 5.06
CA MET A 136 -10.49 -1.84 4.01
C MET A 136 -9.52 -2.90 3.50
N VAL A 137 -9.40 -3.00 2.18
CA VAL A 137 -8.53 -3.96 1.50
C VAL A 137 -7.76 -3.27 0.37
N LEU A 138 -6.71 -3.93 -0.12
CA LEU A 138 -6.04 -3.51 -1.34
C LEU A 138 -6.47 -4.40 -2.51
N ALA A 139 -7.05 -3.80 -3.53
CA ALA A 139 -7.36 -4.45 -4.80
C ALA A 139 -6.22 -4.23 -5.81
N TYR A 140 -5.72 -5.32 -6.39
CA TYR A 140 -4.73 -5.30 -7.47
C TYR A 140 -5.34 -5.82 -8.78
N TYR A 141 -5.17 -5.07 -9.86
CA TYR A 141 -5.67 -5.37 -11.20
C TYR A 141 -4.49 -5.81 -12.08
N PRO A 142 -4.38 -7.11 -12.45
CA PRO A 142 -3.29 -7.59 -13.31
C PRO A 142 -3.23 -6.86 -14.65
N GLU A 143 -4.41 -6.52 -15.19
CA GLU A 143 -4.58 -5.77 -16.43
C GLU A 143 -5.77 -4.81 -16.29
N PRO A 144 -5.84 -3.72 -17.08
CA PRO A 144 -6.99 -2.83 -17.10
C PRO A 144 -8.29 -3.59 -17.37
N GLY A 145 -9.28 -3.45 -16.49
CA GLY A 145 -10.58 -4.12 -16.61
C GLY A 145 -10.59 -5.60 -16.22
N ALA A 146 -9.46 -6.16 -15.79
CA ALA A 146 -9.42 -7.50 -15.22
C ALA A 146 -10.15 -7.54 -13.87
N GLU A 147 -10.55 -8.74 -13.47
CA GLU A 147 -10.99 -8.98 -12.10
C GLU A 147 -9.83 -8.71 -11.12
N PRO A 148 -10.05 -7.95 -10.04
CA PRO A 148 -8.99 -7.68 -9.10
C PRO A 148 -8.71 -8.87 -8.17
N LEU A 149 -7.45 -8.98 -7.79
CA LEU A 149 -6.97 -9.79 -6.67
C LEU A 149 -7.03 -8.96 -5.39
N ILE A 150 -7.52 -9.56 -4.31
CA ILE A 150 -7.73 -8.90 -3.03
C ILE A 150 -6.64 -9.29 -2.05
N LEU A 151 -5.90 -8.28 -1.58
CA LEU A 151 -4.94 -8.37 -0.49
C LEU A 151 -5.62 -7.86 0.78
N ASP A 152 -5.85 -8.76 1.72
CA ASP A 152 -6.62 -8.53 2.95
C ASP A 152 -5.78 -8.89 4.18
N ASN A 153 -6.10 -8.32 5.33
CA ASN A 153 -5.54 -8.69 6.64
C ASN A 153 -6.40 -9.74 7.37
N LEU A 154 -7.67 -9.93 6.99
CA LEU A 154 -8.53 -10.98 7.55
C LEU A 154 -8.26 -12.37 6.95
N VAL A 155 -7.77 -12.40 5.71
CA VAL A 155 -7.48 -13.63 4.95
C VAL A 155 -6.11 -13.50 4.30
N ASP A 156 -5.18 -14.41 4.66
CA ASP A 156 -3.79 -14.38 4.17
C ASP A 156 -3.64 -14.72 2.69
N SER A 157 -4.52 -15.56 2.15
CA SER A 157 -4.48 -15.93 0.74
C SER A 157 -4.99 -14.77 -0.11
N ILE A 158 -4.23 -14.40 -1.14
CA ILE A 158 -4.67 -13.44 -2.16
C ILE A 158 -5.68 -14.16 -3.06
N GLN A 159 -6.91 -13.64 -3.12
CA GLN A 159 -8.01 -14.26 -3.85
C GLN A 159 -8.64 -13.29 -4.86
N PRO A 160 -9.16 -13.78 -5.99
CA PRO A 160 -9.99 -12.98 -6.88
C PRO A 160 -11.24 -12.44 -6.16
N ALA A 161 -11.69 -11.25 -6.52
CA ALA A 161 -12.85 -10.60 -5.90
C ALA A 161 -14.12 -11.46 -5.93
N SER A 162 -14.35 -12.26 -6.98
CA SER A 162 -15.49 -13.19 -7.07
C SER A 162 -15.49 -14.30 -6.01
N GLN A 163 -14.34 -14.59 -5.41
CA GLN A 163 -14.20 -15.53 -4.31
C GLN A 163 -14.39 -14.86 -2.94
N ARG A 164 -14.40 -13.53 -2.89
CA ARG A 164 -14.60 -12.70 -1.68
C ARG A 164 -16.01 -12.14 -1.60
N GLN A 165 -17.01 -13.03 -1.66
CA GLN A 165 -18.44 -12.68 -1.55
C GLN A 165 -18.81 -12.11 -0.16
N ASP A 166 -17.91 -12.21 0.80
CA ASP A 166 -17.99 -11.58 2.11
C ASP A 166 -17.71 -10.07 2.08
N LEU A 167 -17.14 -9.53 1.00
CA LEU A 167 -16.79 -8.12 0.87
C LEU A 167 -17.63 -7.46 -0.22
N GLU A 168 -18.28 -6.35 0.13
CA GLU A 168 -19.02 -5.54 -0.84
C GLU A 168 -18.36 -4.17 -1.05
N PRO A 169 -17.80 -3.87 -2.23
CA PRO A 169 -17.15 -2.60 -2.50
C PRO A 169 -18.11 -1.40 -2.43
N VAL A 170 -17.69 -0.36 -1.71
CA VAL A 170 -18.43 0.92 -1.62
C VAL A 170 -17.73 2.00 -2.44
N TYR A 171 -16.43 2.19 -2.21
CA TYR A 171 -15.59 3.12 -2.97
C TYR A 171 -14.14 2.65 -2.95
N SER A 172 -13.35 3.16 -3.89
CA SER A 172 -11.92 2.86 -3.96
C SER A 172 -11.13 4.08 -4.42
N PHE A 173 -9.85 4.14 -4.06
CA PHE A 173 -8.94 5.22 -4.44
C PHE A 173 -7.51 4.72 -4.57
N ASN A 174 -6.65 5.50 -5.20
CA ASN A 174 -5.21 5.22 -5.26
C ASN A 174 -4.40 6.50 -4.99
N GLY A 175 -3.18 6.62 -5.52
CA GLY A 175 -2.36 7.81 -5.31
C GLY A 175 -2.97 9.09 -5.90
N SER A 176 -3.82 8.94 -6.92
CA SER A 176 -4.24 10.04 -7.80
C SER A 176 -5.76 10.23 -7.84
N ASP A 177 -6.52 9.14 -7.78
CA ASP A 177 -7.92 9.11 -8.20
C ASP A 177 -8.84 8.49 -7.14
N LEU A 178 -10.12 8.87 -7.17
CA LEU A 178 -11.20 8.33 -6.33
C LEU A 178 -12.39 7.88 -7.19
N TRP A 179 -12.90 6.67 -6.90
CA TRP A 179 -14.01 6.02 -7.60
C TRP A 179 -15.11 5.58 -6.63
N LEU A 180 -16.37 5.71 -7.03
CA LEU A 180 -17.50 5.05 -6.37
C LEU A 180 -17.81 3.72 -7.05
N SER A 181 -17.95 2.67 -6.24
CA SER A 181 -18.45 1.40 -6.69
C SER A 181 -19.98 1.44 -6.71
N ARG A 182 -20.58 0.91 -7.79
CA ARG A 182 -22.02 0.73 -7.91
C ARG A 182 -22.27 -0.69 -8.39
N GLU A 183 -23.15 -1.41 -7.70
CA GLU A 183 -23.56 -2.75 -8.10
C GLU A 183 -23.90 -2.78 -9.61
N ALA A 184 -23.27 -3.72 -10.33
CA ALA A 184 -23.49 -4.03 -11.75
C ALA A 184 -23.09 -2.97 -12.81
N ARG A 185 -22.23 -1.99 -12.50
CA ARG A 185 -21.66 -1.04 -13.50
C ARG A 185 -20.17 -0.78 -13.29
N GLU A 186 -19.49 -0.34 -14.35
CA GLU A 186 -18.11 0.16 -14.26
C GLU A 186 -17.99 1.25 -13.18
N ASP A 187 -16.91 1.17 -12.40
CA ASP A 187 -16.60 2.15 -11.36
C ASP A 187 -16.59 3.56 -11.95
N ARG A 188 -17.30 4.47 -11.28
CA ARG A 188 -17.37 5.86 -11.73
C ARG A 188 -16.30 6.66 -11.01
N ARG A 189 -15.33 7.22 -11.75
CA ARG A 189 -14.41 8.24 -11.22
C ARG A 189 -15.25 9.44 -10.77
N ILE A 190 -15.11 9.82 -9.50
CA ILE A 190 -15.88 10.91 -8.89
C ILE A 190 -15.02 12.06 -8.39
N GLY A 191 -13.71 11.85 -8.26
CA GLY A 191 -12.82 12.86 -7.70
C GLY A 191 -11.35 12.45 -7.70
N SER A 192 -10.60 13.14 -6.87
CA SER A 192 -9.18 12.90 -6.58
C SER A 192 -9.04 12.09 -5.29
N ALA A 193 -7.93 11.37 -5.14
CA ALA A 193 -7.58 10.75 -3.86
C ALA A 193 -7.45 11.78 -2.72
N ASP A 194 -7.15 13.05 -3.03
CA ASP A 194 -7.08 14.14 -2.04
C ASP A 194 -8.45 14.50 -1.42
N ASP A 195 -9.55 14.03 -2.02
CA ASP A 195 -10.89 14.16 -1.46
C ASP A 195 -11.13 13.21 -0.28
N VAL A 196 -10.27 12.19 -0.10
CA VAL A 196 -10.20 11.35 1.10
C VAL A 196 -9.30 12.05 2.13
N ALA A 197 -9.90 12.65 3.16
CA ALA A 197 -9.18 13.54 4.06
C ALA A 197 -8.08 12.84 4.86
N GLU A 198 -8.34 11.60 5.26
CA GLU A 198 -7.48 10.72 6.06
C GLU A 198 -6.26 10.30 5.25
N TRP A 199 -6.47 9.91 3.99
CA TRP A 199 -5.40 9.66 3.03
C TRP A 199 -4.50 10.88 2.83
N ARG A 200 -5.10 12.06 2.61
CA ARG A 200 -4.34 13.31 2.45
C ARG A 200 -3.50 13.60 3.70
N ARG A 201 -4.10 13.53 4.90
CA ARG A 201 -3.39 13.73 6.17
C ARG A 201 -2.25 12.73 6.35
N LEU A 202 -2.46 11.46 6.03
CA LEU A 202 -1.42 10.43 6.11
C LEU A 202 -0.24 10.78 5.19
N ARG A 203 -0.50 11.13 3.91
CA ARG A 203 0.56 11.52 2.97
C ARG A 203 1.34 12.75 3.45
N ASP A 204 0.66 13.75 4.01
CA ASP A 204 1.29 14.94 4.55
C ASP A 204 2.25 14.60 5.71
N ARG A 205 1.89 13.62 6.57
CA ARG A 205 2.78 13.13 7.63
C ARG A 205 3.96 12.34 7.09
N MET A 206 3.79 11.55 6.03
CA MET A 206 4.90 10.80 5.43
C MET A 206 6.01 11.70 4.89
N ILE A 207 5.66 12.80 4.22
CA ILE A 207 6.64 13.77 3.69
C ILE A 207 7.52 14.29 4.83
N ASN A 208 6.93 14.58 5.99
CA ASN A 208 7.64 15.10 7.16
C ASN A 208 8.51 14.05 7.88
N ILE A 209 8.28 12.74 7.66
CA ILE A 209 9.08 11.65 8.28
C ILE A 209 10.37 11.40 7.50
N THR A 210 10.38 11.69 6.19
CA THR A 210 11.52 11.41 5.30
C THR A 210 12.57 12.52 5.20
N ASP A 211 12.28 13.71 5.75
CA ASP A 211 13.22 14.85 5.83
C ASP A 211 14.07 14.82 7.12
#